data_AF-A0A7Y3BG22-F1
#
_entry.id   AF-A0A7Y3BG22-F1
#
_cell.length_a   1.000
_cell.length_b   1.000
_cell.length_c   1.000
_cell.angle_alpha   90.00
_cell.angle_beta   90.00
_cell.angle_gamma   90.00
#
_symmetry.space_group_name_H-M   'P 1'
#
loop_
_entity.id
_entity.type
_entity.pdbx_description
1 polymer ?
#
loop_
_entity_poly.entity_id
_entity_poly.type
_entity_poly.pdbx_seq_one_letter_code
_entity_poly.pdbx_strand_id
1 'polypeptide(L)'
;GMHWGVVAAFIAVIFAYILLSRHIMGFNIRLTGESPRAARFAGVNPNRLILFCLGLSGALAGLAGMFEVTGPAGQISIDFNVGYGFTAIIVAFLGRLHPIGILLAGLLMALTYIGGEAAQASLGLPASAIQAFQGMLLFFLLAFDVLTNFKVRFGRESLA
;
A
#
# COMPACT_ATOMS: atom_id res chain seq x y z
N GLY A 1 18.95 -9.98 -10.97
CA GLY A 1 20.17 -9.27 -10.52
C GLY A 1 19.77 -7.89 -10.04
N MET A 2 20.41 -7.36 -9.00
CA MET A 2 20.02 -6.11 -8.33
C MET A 2 19.80 -5.00 -9.35
N HIS A 3 18.52 -4.67 -9.54
CA HIS A 3 18.08 -3.73 -10.56
C HIS A 3 18.14 -2.31 -10.03
N TRP A 4 18.24 -1.32 -10.91
CA TRP A 4 18.12 0.09 -10.53
C TRP A 4 16.81 0.37 -9.79
N GLY A 5 15.77 -0.45 -10.02
CA GLY A 5 14.51 -0.42 -9.28
C GLY A 5 14.64 -0.64 -7.77
N VAL A 6 15.58 -1.49 -7.30
CA VAL A 6 15.77 -1.71 -5.84
C VAL A 6 16.35 -0.46 -5.20
N VAL A 7 17.35 0.14 -5.83
CA VAL A 7 17.98 1.39 -5.36
C VAL A 7 16.95 2.53 -5.36
N ALA A 8 16.17 2.64 -6.43
CA ALA A 8 15.11 3.63 -6.54
C ALA A 8 14.01 3.43 -5.48
N ALA A 9 13.64 2.19 -5.16
CA ALA A 9 12.68 1.88 -4.11
C ALA A 9 13.17 2.35 -2.73
N PHE A 10 14.44 2.10 -2.38
CA PHE A 10 15.02 2.60 -1.13
C PHE A 10 15.04 4.13 -1.07
N ILE A 11 15.42 4.80 -2.17
CA ILE A 11 15.40 6.27 -2.25
C ILE A 11 13.98 6.80 -2.08
N ALA A 12 13.00 6.18 -2.74
CA ALA A 12 11.59 6.57 -2.64
C ALA A 12 11.06 6.41 -1.21
N VAL A 13 11.43 5.35 -0.50
CA VAL A 13 11.04 5.11 0.90
C VAL A 13 11.65 6.16 1.83
N ILE A 14 12.93 6.48 1.66
CA ILE A 14 13.61 7.54 2.43
C ILE A 14 12.97 8.90 2.16
N PHE A 15 12.71 9.23 0.89
CA PHE A 15 12.06 10.47 0.49
C PHE A 15 10.64 10.58 1.07
N ALA A 16 9.83 9.52 0.95
CA ALA A 16 8.49 9.46 1.51
C ALA A 16 8.52 9.57 3.04
N TYR A 17 9.49 8.94 3.71
CA TYR A 17 9.67 9.06 5.15
C TYR A 17 9.97 10.49 5.57
N ILE A 18 10.93 11.16 4.94
CA ILE A 18 11.28 12.55 5.26
C ILE A 18 10.09 13.49 4.98
N LEU A 19 9.44 13.34 3.83
CA LEU A 19 8.32 14.17 3.43
C LEU A 19 7.12 14.03 4.38
N LEU A 20 6.82 12.80 4.82
CA LEU A 20 5.68 12.54 5.71
C LEU A 20 5.97 12.77 7.19
N SER A 21 7.21 12.60 7.65
CA SER A 21 7.57 12.69 9.08
C SER A 21 8.21 14.02 9.49
N ARG A 22 8.94 14.69 8.59
CA ARG A 22 9.73 15.88 8.92
C ARG A 22 9.23 17.17 8.24
N HIS A 23 8.42 17.07 7.18
CA HIS A 23 7.99 18.25 6.43
C HIS A 23 6.59 18.74 6.84
N ILE A 24 6.37 20.07 6.84
CA ILE A 24 5.06 20.71 7.11
C ILE A 24 3.96 20.19 6.17
N MET A 25 4.33 19.86 4.93
CA MET A 25 3.38 19.26 3.99
C MET A 25 2.89 17.89 4.47
N GLY A 26 3.76 17.04 5.02
CA GLY A 26 3.37 15.75 5.60
C GLY A 26 2.40 15.91 6.77
N PHE A 27 2.62 16.92 7.61
CA PHE A 27 1.68 17.28 8.68
C PHE A 27 0.31 17.69 8.12
N ASN A 28 0.30 18.57 7.11
CA ASN A 28 -0.94 19.01 6.47
C ASN A 28 -1.70 17.84 5.81
N ILE A 29 -1.00 16.88 5.22
CA ILE A 29 -1.60 15.66 4.63
C ILE A 29 -2.28 14.83 5.72
N ARG A 30 -1.59 14.55 6.83
CA ARG A 30 -2.15 13.77 7.96
C ARG A 30 -3.34 14.48 8.61
N LEU A 31 -3.19 15.78 8.87
CA LEU A 31 -4.25 16.62 9.45
C LEU A 31 -5.50 16.65 8.57
N THR A 32 -5.34 16.77 7.25
CA THR A 32 -6.46 16.74 6.30
C THR A 32 -7.14 15.38 6.26
N GLY A 33 -6.38 14.29 6.43
CA GLY A 33 -6.89 12.93 6.51
C GLY A 33 -7.71 12.64 7.77
N GLU A 34 -7.32 13.20 8.93
CA GLU A 34 -8.08 13.04 10.17
C GLU A 34 -9.29 13.97 10.25
N SER A 35 -9.14 15.23 9.84
CA SER A 35 -10.20 16.23 9.92
C SER A 35 -10.07 17.29 8.83
N PRO A 36 -10.86 17.18 7.75
CA PRO A 36 -10.90 18.19 6.70
C PRO A 36 -11.32 19.57 7.21
N ARG A 37 -12.13 19.61 8.28
CA ARG A 37 -12.54 20.87 8.93
C ARG A 37 -11.37 21.52 9.64
N ALA A 38 -10.59 20.77 10.43
CA ALA A 38 -9.42 21.30 11.12
C ALA A 38 -8.34 21.80 10.15
N ALA A 39 -8.14 21.12 9.03
CA ALA A 39 -7.22 21.56 7.99
C ALA A 39 -7.61 22.92 7.37
N ARG A 40 -8.91 23.15 7.15
CA ARG A 40 -9.40 24.46 6.67
C ARG A 40 -9.19 25.56 7.71
N PHE A 41 -9.38 25.26 8.99
CA PHE A 41 -9.09 26.22 10.08
C PHE A 41 -7.59 26.54 10.20
N ALA A 42 -6.71 25.58 9.89
CA ALA A 42 -5.26 25.76 9.86
C ALA A 42 -4.76 26.50 8.59
N GLY A 43 -5.64 26.98 7.71
CA GLY A 43 -5.28 27.71 6.50
C GLY A 43 -4.77 26.83 5.35
N VAL A 44 -4.93 25.50 5.44
CA VAL A 44 -4.52 24.56 4.39
C VAL A 44 -5.55 24.60 3.26
N ASN A 45 -5.09 24.79 2.01
CA ASN A 45 -5.94 24.68 0.83
C ASN A 45 -6.06 23.19 0.41
N PRO A 46 -7.21 22.53 0.61
CA PRO A 46 -7.35 21.09 0.35
C PRO A 46 -7.15 20.74 -1.12
N ASN A 47 -7.58 21.59 -2.04
CA ASN A 47 -7.53 21.31 -3.48
C ASN A 47 -6.08 21.21 -3.98
N ARG A 48 -5.20 22.11 -3.52
CA ARG A 48 -3.76 22.07 -3.86
C ARG A 48 -3.09 20.83 -3.26
N LEU A 49 -3.48 20.46 -2.04
CA LEU A 49 -2.91 19.32 -1.35
C LEU A 49 -3.32 18.00 -2.01
N ILE A 50 -4.58 17.88 -2.45
CA ILE A 50 -5.07 16.74 -3.24
C ILE A 50 -4.32 16.63 -4.57
N LEU A 51 -4.18 17.74 -5.30
CA LEU A 51 -3.48 17.75 -6.59
C LEU A 51 -2.01 17.34 -6.43
N PHE A 52 -1.35 17.82 -5.37
CA PHE A 52 0.02 17.44 -5.05
C PHE A 52 0.13 15.95 -4.70
N CYS A 53 -0.76 15.42 -3.84
CA CYS A 53 -0.73 14.01 -3.45
C CYS A 53 -1.00 13.10 -4.66
N LEU A 54 -1.98 13.44 -5.49
CA LEU A 54 -2.31 12.69 -6.70
C LEU A 54 -1.15 12.70 -7.70
N GLY A 55 -0.57 13.89 -7.95
CA GLY A 55 0.57 14.04 -8.85
C GLY A 55 1.80 13.27 -8.37
N LEU A 56 2.13 13.35 -7.08
CA LEU A 56 3.26 12.63 -6.50
C LEU A 56 3.05 11.11 -6.53
N SER A 57 1.85 10.64 -6.20
CA SER A 57 1.52 9.21 -6.23
C SER A 57 1.55 8.65 -7.66
N GLY A 58 1.01 9.40 -8.62
CA GLY A 58 1.06 9.04 -10.04
C GLY A 58 2.49 9.00 -10.59
N ALA A 59 3.34 9.97 -10.22
CA ALA A 59 4.75 9.98 -10.60
C ALA A 59 5.50 8.76 -10.03
N LEU A 60 5.29 8.43 -8.76
CA LEU A 60 5.90 7.25 -8.14
C LEU A 60 5.42 5.93 -8.74
N ALA A 61 4.11 5.81 -9.03
CA ALA A 61 3.55 4.64 -9.71
C ALA A 61 4.10 4.48 -11.13
N GLY A 62 4.23 5.59 -11.87
CA GLY A 62 4.84 5.60 -13.20
C GLY A 62 6.32 5.20 -13.18
N LEU A 63 7.09 5.72 -12.21
CA LEU A 63 8.48 5.30 -12.00
C LEU A 63 8.58 3.79 -11.72
N ALA A 64 7.71 3.26 -10.86
CA ALA A 64 7.68 1.83 -10.55
C ALA A 64 7.41 0.97 -11.80
N GLY A 65 6.44 1.36 -12.63
CA GLY A 65 6.16 0.69 -13.90
C GLY A 65 7.33 0.76 -14.89
N MET A 66 8.01 1.91 -14.97
CA MET A 66 9.21 2.04 -15.81
C MET A 66 10.34 1.12 -15.35
N PHE A 67 10.58 0.98 -14.04
CA PHE A 67 11.62 0.06 -13.54
C PHE A 67 11.30 -1.41 -13.79
N GLU A 68 10.02 -1.78 -13.76
CA GLU A 68 9.58 -3.14 -14.09
C GLU A 68 9.82 -3.46 -15.58
N VAL A 69 9.42 -2.57 -16.48
CA VAL A 69 9.53 -2.75 -17.93
C VAL A 69 10.98 -2.68 -18.42
N THR A 70 11.75 -1.69 -17.93
CA THR A 70 13.18 -1.55 -18.28
C THR A 70 14.06 -2.59 -17.59
N GLY A 71 13.47 -3.40 -16.71
CA GLY A 71 14.20 -4.34 -15.90
C GLY A 71 14.00 -5.81 -16.19
N PRO A 72 13.46 -6.62 -15.26
CA PRO A 72 13.44 -8.07 -15.39
C PRO A 72 12.63 -8.56 -16.59
N ALA A 73 11.56 -7.83 -16.95
CA ALA A 73 10.66 -8.23 -18.02
C ALA A 73 11.31 -8.10 -19.40
N GLY A 74 12.12 -7.07 -19.64
CA GLY A 74 12.81 -6.79 -20.92
C GLY A 74 11.90 -6.68 -22.16
N GLN A 75 10.60 -6.83 -21.97
CA GLN A 75 9.55 -6.93 -22.97
C GLN A 75 8.27 -6.36 -22.34
N ILE A 76 7.50 -5.64 -23.15
CA ILE A 76 6.18 -5.15 -22.75
C ILE A 76 5.23 -6.34 -22.84
N SER A 77 5.03 -7.03 -21.71
CA SER A 77 4.02 -8.08 -21.61
C SER A 77 2.67 -7.44 -21.30
N ILE A 78 1.60 -7.93 -21.93
CA ILE A 78 0.25 -7.34 -21.86
C ILE A 78 -0.32 -7.44 -20.43
N ASP A 79 0.16 -8.41 -19.64
CA ASP A 79 -0.28 -8.68 -18.27
C ASP A 79 0.59 -8.01 -17.19
N PHE A 80 1.55 -7.14 -17.55
CA PHE A 80 2.52 -6.60 -16.58
C PHE A 80 1.88 -5.77 -15.44
N ASN A 81 0.65 -5.28 -15.60
CA ASN A 81 -0.04 -4.45 -14.60
C ASN A 81 -1.11 -5.22 -13.80
N VAL A 82 -1.42 -6.47 -14.17
CA VAL A 82 -2.60 -7.15 -13.65
C VAL A 82 -2.34 -7.60 -12.20
N GLY A 83 -3.02 -6.95 -11.26
CA GLY A 83 -3.02 -7.35 -9.84
C GLY A 83 -2.09 -6.55 -8.91
N TYR A 84 -1.08 -5.83 -9.42
CA TYR A 84 -0.17 -5.05 -8.58
C TYR A 84 -0.89 -3.99 -7.74
N GLY A 85 -1.95 -3.36 -8.27
CA GLY A 85 -2.77 -2.42 -7.52
C GLY A 85 -3.49 -3.04 -6.33
N PHE A 86 -4.04 -4.26 -6.49
CA PHE A 86 -4.69 -4.99 -5.39
C PHE A 86 -3.67 -5.38 -4.33
N THR A 87 -2.52 -5.91 -4.73
CA THR A 87 -1.42 -6.23 -3.81
C THR A 87 -0.95 -5.00 -3.04
N ALA A 88 -0.87 -3.83 -3.70
CA ALA A 88 -0.46 -2.58 -3.05
C ALA A 88 -1.43 -2.13 -1.95
N ILE A 89 -2.73 -2.39 -2.08
CA ILE A 89 -3.71 -2.15 -1.01
C ILE A 89 -3.35 -2.98 0.22
N ILE A 90 -3.04 -4.26 0.04
CA ILE A 90 -2.66 -5.18 1.12
C ILE A 90 -1.41 -4.66 1.83
N VAL A 91 -0.39 -4.32 1.05
CA VAL A 91 0.88 -3.77 1.57
C VAL A 91 0.66 -2.47 2.36
N ALA A 92 -0.21 -1.58 1.87
CA ALA A 92 -0.51 -0.31 2.53
C ALA A 92 -1.15 -0.50 3.91
N PHE A 93 -2.13 -1.42 4.02
CA PHE A 93 -2.78 -1.74 5.29
C PHE A 93 -1.85 -2.50 6.23
N LEU A 94 -1.10 -3.49 5.72
CA LEU A 94 -0.13 -4.25 6.52
C LEU A 94 1.01 -3.38 7.05
N GLY A 95 1.46 -2.41 6.26
CA GLY A 95 2.43 -1.40 6.68
C GLY A 95 1.86 -0.30 7.57
N ARG A 96 0.55 -0.31 7.89
CA ARG A 96 -0.17 0.73 8.66
C ARG A 96 0.08 2.15 8.15
N LEU A 97 0.16 2.34 6.83
CA LEU A 97 0.47 3.61 6.17
C LEU A 97 1.82 4.24 6.55
N HIS A 98 2.70 3.51 7.23
CA HIS A 98 4.04 3.98 7.59
C HIS A 98 5.06 3.56 6.53
N PRO A 99 5.92 4.46 5.99
CA PRO A 99 6.84 4.12 4.89
C PRO A 99 7.74 2.92 5.16
N ILE A 100 8.26 2.80 6.39
CA ILE A 100 9.09 1.66 6.81
C ILE A 100 8.25 0.37 6.91
N GLY A 101 7.01 0.47 7.40
CA GLY A 101 6.10 -0.67 7.48
C GLY A 101 5.71 -1.17 6.09
N ILE A 102 5.49 -0.25 5.14
CA ILE A 102 5.20 -0.55 3.73
C ILE A 102 6.38 -1.30 3.08
N LEU A 103 7.63 -0.93 3.39
CA LEU A 103 8.81 -1.64 2.88
C LEU A 103 8.85 -3.09 3.37
N LEU A 104 8.63 -3.32 4.67
CA LEU A 104 8.63 -4.67 5.25
C LEU A 104 7.43 -5.50 4.75
N ALA A 105 6.25 -4.88 4.67
CA ALA A 105 5.04 -5.51 4.14
C ALA A 105 5.19 -5.87 2.65
N GLY A 106 5.82 -5.00 1.86
CA GLY A 106 6.12 -5.26 0.45
C GLY A 106 7.06 -6.46 0.27
N LEU A 107 8.08 -6.58 1.14
CA LEU A 107 8.97 -7.74 1.15
C LEU A 107 8.21 -9.02 1.49
N LEU A 108 7.35 -8.99 2.51
CA LEU A 108 6.51 -10.14 2.87
C LEU A 108 5.58 -10.55 1.71
N MET A 109 4.98 -9.58 1.03
CA MET A 109 4.12 -9.85 -0.13
C MET A 109 4.91 -10.39 -1.32
N ALA A 110 6.13 -9.90 -1.56
CA ALA A 110 7.02 -10.44 -2.60
C ALA A 110 7.40 -11.90 -2.31
N LEU A 111 7.75 -12.22 -1.06
CA LEU A 111 8.02 -13.61 -0.64
C LEU A 111 6.79 -14.50 -0.82
N THR A 112 5.61 -14.01 -0.45
CA THR A 112 4.35 -14.74 -0.63
C THR A 112 4.05 -15.01 -2.09
N TYR A 113 4.32 -14.03 -2.97
CA TYR A 113 4.10 -14.16 -4.40
C TYR A 113 5.05 -15.18 -5.04
N ILE A 114 6.36 -15.04 -4.80
CA ILE A 114 7.39 -15.97 -5.32
C ILE A 114 7.19 -17.38 -4.75
N GLY A 115 6.88 -17.50 -3.46
CA GLY A 115 6.57 -18.77 -2.83
C GLY A 115 5.28 -19.39 -3.37
N GLY A 116 4.29 -18.56 -3.69
CA GLY A 116 3.04 -18.97 -4.35
C GLY A 116 3.29 -19.51 -5.76
N GLU A 117 4.10 -18.82 -6.57
CA GLU A 117 4.50 -19.27 -7.91
C GLU A 117 5.28 -20.60 -7.84
N ALA A 118 6.20 -20.74 -6.88
CA ALA A 118 6.93 -21.98 -6.65
C ALA A 118 6.00 -23.14 -6.25
N ALA A 119 4.99 -22.87 -5.40
CA ALA A 119 3.96 -23.83 -5.02
C ALA A 119 3.04 -24.18 -6.20
N GLN A 120 2.69 -23.21 -7.03
CA GLN A 120 1.94 -23.43 -8.28
C GLN A 120 2.71 -24.36 -9.23
N ALA A 121 4.01 -24.13 -9.41
CA ALA A 121 4.85 -24.96 -10.28
C ALA A 121 5.06 -26.38 -9.71
N SER A 122 5.22 -26.52 -8.39
CA SER A 122 5.56 -27.81 -7.76
C SER A 122 4.35 -28.68 -7.45
N LEU A 123 3.23 -28.07 -7.05
CA LEU A 123 2.01 -28.75 -6.60
C LEU A 123 0.86 -28.67 -7.62
N GLY A 124 1.07 -28.00 -8.76
CA GLY A 124 0.04 -27.83 -9.80
C GLY A 124 -1.14 -26.97 -9.35
N LEU A 125 -0.94 -26.06 -8.40
CA LEU A 125 -2.01 -25.22 -7.87
C LEU A 125 -2.43 -24.14 -8.89
N PRO A 126 -3.72 -23.79 -8.95
CA PRO A 126 -4.18 -22.70 -9.80
C PRO A 126 -3.76 -21.34 -9.25
N ALA A 127 -3.48 -20.36 -10.13
CA ALA A 127 -3.09 -19.00 -9.73
C ALA A 127 -4.15 -18.29 -8.87
N SER A 128 -5.42 -18.67 -9.03
CA SER A 128 -6.54 -18.20 -8.19
C SER A 128 -6.36 -18.54 -6.72
N ALA A 129 -5.65 -19.62 -6.37
CA ALA A 129 -5.35 -19.96 -4.98
C ALA A 129 -4.42 -18.93 -4.32
N ILE A 130 -3.42 -18.43 -5.07
CA ILE A 130 -2.51 -17.37 -4.59
C ILE A 130 -3.29 -16.08 -4.36
N GLN A 131 -4.16 -15.69 -5.29
CA GLN A 131 -5.00 -14.50 -5.16
C GLN A 131 -5.99 -14.63 -3.99
N ALA A 132 -6.62 -15.80 -3.81
CA ALA A 132 -7.48 -16.06 -2.67
C ALA A 132 -6.73 -15.94 -1.34
N PHE A 133 -5.49 -16.44 -1.28
CA PHE A 133 -4.64 -16.31 -0.10
C PHE A 133 -4.32 -14.84 0.23
N GLN A 134 -3.95 -14.03 -0.77
CA GLN A 134 -3.74 -12.59 -0.60
C GLN A 134 -5.00 -11.88 -0.08
N GLY A 135 -6.16 -12.21 -0.65
CA GLY A 135 -7.45 -11.68 -0.20
C GLY A 135 -7.79 -12.07 1.24
N MET A 136 -7.55 -13.33 1.62
CA MET A 136 -7.72 -13.79 3.00
C MET A 136 -6.79 -13.05 3.96
N LEU A 137 -5.54 -12.81 3.58
CA LEU A 137 -4.56 -12.09 4.40
C LEU A 137 -5.07 -10.67 4.71
N LEU A 138 -5.51 -9.93 3.70
CA LEU A 138 -6.12 -8.61 3.88
C LEU A 138 -7.40 -8.69 4.73
N PHE A 139 -8.28 -9.65 4.45
CA PHE A 139 -9.53 -9.82 5.18
C PHE A 139 -9.30 -10.05 6.67
N PHE A 140 -8.42 -10.99 7.04
CA PHE A 140 -8.09 -11.24 8.43
C PHE A 140 -7.42 -10.05 9.08
N LEU A 141 -6.51 -9.36 8.39
CA LEU A 141 -5.88 -8.15 8.90
C LEU A 141 -6.93 -7.09 9.24
N LEU A 142 -7.83 -6.77 8.31
CA LEU A 142 -8.89 -5.80 8.51
C LEU A 142 -9.85 -6.24 9.62
N ALA A 143 -10.20 -7.54 9.67
CA ALA A 143 -11.02 -8.08 10.74
C ALA A 143 -10.36 -7.86 12.11
N PHE A 144 -9.08 -8.18 12.27
CA PHE A 144 -8.34 -7.95 13.51
C PHE A 144 -8.24 -6.46 13.85
N ASP A 145 -8.00 -5.59 12.87
CA ASP A 145 -7.93 -4.14 13.07
C ASP A 145 -9.28 -3.58 13.56
N VAL A 146 -10.40 -4.05 13.01
CA VAL A 146 -11.74 -3.69 13.50
C VAL A 146 -11.98 -4.22 14.91
N LEU A 147 -11.65 -5.49 15.19
CA LEU A 147 -11.86 -6.10 16.50
C LEU A 147 -11.02 -5.44 17.61
N THR A 148 -9.83 -4.93 17.29
CA THR A 148 -8.97 -4.26 18.27
C THR A 148 -9.34 -2.79 18.48
N ASN A 149 -9.76 -2.07 17.43
CA ASN A 149 -10.15 -0.66 17.54
C ASN A 149 -11.59 -0.46 18.04
N PHE A 150 -12.50 -1.40 17.78
CA PHE A 150 -13.91 -1.29 18.17
C PHE A 150 -14.27 -2.31 19.26
N LYS A 151 -14.67 -1.80 20.44
CA LYS A 151 -15.34 -2.63 21.45
C LYS A 151 -16.72 -3.02 20.91
N VAL A 152 -16.91 -4.31 20.60
CA VAL A 152 -18.20 -4.87 20.22
C VAL A 152 -19.17 -4.70 21.39
N ARG A 153 -19.95 -3.62 21.36
CA ARG A 153 -21.04 -3.38 22.30
C ARG A 153 -22.29 -4.01 21.69
N PHE A 154 -22.57 -5.26 22.06
CA PHE A 154 -23.90 -5.82 21.82
C PHE A 154 -24.91 -4.93 22.54
N GLY A 155 -25.79 -4.30 21.77
CA GLY A 155 -26.84 -3.45 22.31
C GLY A 155 -27.65 -4.26 23.32
N ARG A 156 -27.62 -3.84 24.60
CA ARG A 156 -28.67 -4.21 25.52
C ARG A 156 -29.95 -3.59 24.97
N GLU A 157 -30.85 -4.45 24.52
CA GLU A 157 -32.24 -4.10 24.23
C GLU A 157 -32.74 -3.15 25.31
N SER A 158 -33.21 -1.98 24.89
CA SER A 158 -33.85 -1.01 25.79
C SER A 158 -35.07 -1.69 26.37
N LEU A 159 -35.01 -1.99 27.67
CA LEU A 159 -36.13 -2.50 28.46
C LEU A 159 -37.35 -1.58 28.26
N ALA A 160 -38.46 -2.20 27.90
CA ALA A 160 -39.81 -1.62 27.99
C ALA A 160 -40.25 -1.50 29.46
#